data_AF-A0AAV6ZE45-F1
#
_entry.id   AF-A0AAV6ZE45-F1
#
_cell.length_a   1.000
_cell.length_b   1.000
_cell.length_c   1.000
_cell.angle_alpha   90.00
_cell.angle_beta   90.00
_cell.angle_gamma   90.00
#
_symmetry.space_group_name_H-M   'P 1'
#
loop_
_entity.id
_entity.type
_entity.pdbx_description
1 polymer ?
#
loop_
_entity_poly.entity_id
_entity_poly.type
_entity_poly.pdbx_seq_one_letter_code
_entity_poly.pdbx_strand_id
1 'polypeptide(L)'
;MGHFRSADVRQLLHNKFVVVLGDSIQRSVYKDLVKLLRDDKFVSEAQLKRKGEMSFENDALVEGGSLNEMHNGTTYREVRQYRTGHHLVRFYFLTRVYSTYLESVLSDFQRGPQPDVVMVNSCVWDLMRYDDHHLEVYKTNLDNLFQRLKEVLSPQCLIIWNMTMPVGFRDNEIPENTVHNLRMDIAEGNFFSATLADFHKLDVLDMHYHFRCNLRLRCRDAVHWNPVAHRKYSQILLTHIARAWGVEMPKGKMPEGSTAEPPVSVALKTDPCPKLRPPIQKRERCGQGVLCPGYFTSDASPFVTDSPLLSANIAPGYCPHPPGPPQGPPFASRSFLLPHMPLPPMNFSPFPHHSPYPQEDWSMKMMPRRALKPRGGWTHPYPRPPMYLPRIY
;
A
#
# COMPACT_ATOMS: atom_id res chain seq x y z
N MET A 1 21.06 -1.56 4.68
CA MET A 1 20.18 -1.33 3.50
C MET A 1 21.05 -0.71 2.43
N GLY A 2 20.98 -1.15 1.17
CA GLY A 2 21.79 -0.51 0.13
C GLY A 2 21.18 0.79 -0.35
N HIS A 3 21.99 1.60 -1.02
CA HIS A 3 21.56 2.82 -1.68
C HIS A 3 21.78 2.67 -3.19
N PHE A 4 20.72 2.27 -3.89
CA PHE A 4 20.71 2.08 -5.34
C PHE A 4 20.48 3.40 -6.06
N ARG A 5 21.36 3.70 -7.00
CA ARG A 5 21.18 4.73 -8.01
C ARG A 5 20.60 4.12 -9.29
N SER A 6 20.20 4.96 -10.22
CA SER A 6 19.64 4.56 -11.50
C SER A 6 20.51 3.56 -12.26
N ALA A 7 21.84 3.74 -12.23
CA ALA A 7 22.79 2.77 -12.82
C ALA A 7 22.69 1.38 -12.16
N ASP A 8 22.66 1.33 -10.82
CA ASP A 8 22.53 0.08 -10.08
C ASP A 8 21.20 -0.61 -10.36
N VAL A 9 20.11 0.15 -10.44
CA VAL A 9 18.76 -0.38 -10.71
C VAL A 9 18.64 -0.92 -12.13
N ARG A 10 19.19 -0.21 -13.13
CA ARG A 10 19.25 -0.70 -14.51
C ARG A 10 20.03 -2.01 -14.59
N GLN A 11 21.19 -2.06 -13.94
CA GLN A 11 22.00 -3.26 -13.94
C GLN A 11 21.28 -4.43 -13.25
N LEU A 12 20.69 -4.18 -12.07
CA LEU A 12 19.99 -5.20 -11.30
C LEU A 12 18.79 -5.76 -12.09
N LEU A 13 18.03 -4.89 -12.76
CA LEU A 13 16.80 -5.24 -13.47
C LEU A 13 17.00 -5.44 -14.98
N HIS A 14 18.25 -5.61 -15.42
CA HIS A 14 18.56 -5.79 -16.84
C HIS A 14 17.98 -7.11 -17.38
N ASN A 15 17.24 -7.01 -18.48
CA ASN A 15 16.42 -8.06 -19.09
C ASN A 15 15.43 -8.71 -18.11
N LYS A 16 14.88 -7.92 -17.18
CA LYS A 16 13.89 -8.38 -16.20
C LYS A 16 12.50 -7.86 -16.50
N PHE A 17 11.51 -8.72 -16.27
CA PHE A 17 10.11 -8.35 -16.18
C PHE A 17 9.67 -8.27 -14.71
N VAL A 18 9.38 -7.04 -14.27
CA VAL A 18 8.94 -6.72 -12.91
C VAL A 18 7.46 -6.34 -12.92
N VAL A 19 6.67 -6.98 -12.06
CA VAL A 19 5.24 -6.73 -11.92
C VAL A 19 4.92 -6.18 -10.53
N VAL A 20 4.10 -5.13 -10.49
CA VAL A 20 3.54 -4.52 -9.28
C VAL A 20 2.01 -4.69 -9.32
N LEU A 21 1.44 -5.41 -8.36
CA LEU A 21 0.01 -5.62 -8.21
C LEU A 21 -0.47 -4.94 -6.93
N GLY A 22 -1.48 -4.07 -7.04
CA GLY A 22 -2.09 -3.49 -5.84
C GLY A 22 -2.78 -2.17 -6.07
N ASP A 23 -2.90 -1.40 -4.99
CA ASP A 23 -3.68 -0.16 -4.96
C ASP A 23 -2.89 1.09 -5.41
N SER A 24 -3.39 2.27 -5.04
CA SER A 24 -2.74 3.56 -5.32
C SER A 24 -1.39 3.73 -4.64
N ILE A 25 -1.14 3.08 -3.50
CA ILE A 25 0.17 3.07 -2.85
C ILE A 25 1.15 2.26 -3.71
N GLN A 26 0.70 1.10 -4.22
CA GLN A 26 1.52 0.29 -5.14
C GLN A 26 1.72 0.98 -6.50
N ARG A 27 0.76 1.75 -7.01
CA ARG A 27 0.96 2.62 -8.18
C ARG A 27 2.10 3.62 -7.94
N SER A 28 2.20 4.19 -6.74
CA SER A 28 3.28 5.10 -6.38
C SER A 28 4.64 4.40 -6.27
N VAL A 29 4.67 3.13 -5.81
CA VAL A 29 5.88 2.28 -5.87
C VAL A 29 6.32 2.05 -7.32
N TYR A 30 5.39 1.69 -8.20
CA TYR A 30 5.64 1.57 -9.63
C TYR A 30 6.23 2.88 -10.21
N LYS A 31 5.61 4.02 -9.91
CA LYS A 31 6.06 5.33 -10.40
C LYS A 31 7.47 5.68 -9.93
N ASP A 32 7.79 5.46 -8.65
CA ASP A 32 9.15 5.70 -8.16
C ASP A 32 10.17 4.73 -8.77
N LEU A 33 9.81 3.45 -8.97
CA LEU A 33 10.70 2.47 -9.61
C LEU A 33 11.00 2.85 -11.07
N VAL A 34 9.98 3.24 -11.83
CA VAL A 34 10.14 3.75 -13.21
C VAL A 34 10.99 5.02 -13.20
N LYS A 35 10.75 5.94 -12.26
CA LYS A 35 11.55 7.15 -12.12
C LYS A 35 13.03 6.82 -11.86
N LEU A 36 13.30 5.89 -10.96
CA LEU A 36 14.65 5.46 -10.60
C LEU A 36 15.35 4.70 -11.73
N LEU A 37 14.62 3.97 -12.57
CA LEU A 37 15.16 3.39 -13.81
C LEU A 37 15.58 4.48 -14.83
N ARG A 38 14.98 5.67 -14.77
CA ARG A 38 15.23 6.78 -15.70
C ARG A 38 16.33 7.72 -15.21
N ASP A 39 16.31 8.13 -13.95
CA ASP A 39 17.30 9.02 -13.36
C ASP A 39 17.30 8.93 -11.82
N ASP A 40 18.26 9.58 -11.17
CA ASP A 40 18.36 9.56 -9.71
C ASP A 40 17.34 10.47 -9.00
N LYS A 41 16.54 11.25 -9.73
CA LYS A 41 15.62 12.24 -9.14
C LYS A 41 14.42 11.53 -8.51
N PHE A 42 13.79 12.22 -7.56
CA PHE A 42 12.55 11.75 -6.96
C PHE A 42 11.36 11.97 -7.89
N VAL A 43 10.35 11.12 -7.78
CA VAL A 43 9.02 11.42 -8.32
C VAL A 43 8.45 12.66 -7.61
N SER A 44 7.78 13.55 -8.31
CA SER A 44 7.15 14.72 -7.68
C SER A 44 5.82 14.35 -7.01
N GLU A 45 5.36 15.16 -6.05
CA GLU A 45 4.03 14.97 -5.46
C GLU A 45 2.91 15.04 -6.52
N ALA A 46 3.03 15.94 -7.49
CA ALA A 46 2.05 16.08 -8.57
C ALA A 46 1.99 14.81 -9.44
N GLN A 47 3.14 14.17 -9.67
CA GLN A 47 3.19 12.89 -10.37
C GLN A 47 2.57 11.75 -9.54
N LEU A 48 2.80 11.71 -8.23
CA LEU A 48 2.17 10.69 -7.36
C LEU A 48 0.64 10.84 -7.30
N LYS A 49 0.13 12.07 -7.23
CA LYS A 49 -1.31 12.36 -7.15
C LYS A 49 -2.05 12.07 -8.45
N ARG A 50 -1.36 12.16 -9.59
CA ARG A 50 -1.96 11.88 -10.90
C ARG A 50 -2.34 10.39 -11.00
N LYS A 51 -3.51 10.10 -11.55
CA LYS A 51 -4.00 8.74 -11.82
C LYS A 51 -4.60 8.70 -13.21
N GLY A 52 -4.49 7.54 -13.86
CA GLY A 52 -5.08 7.33 -15.17
C GLY A 52 -4.45 8.14 -16.31
N GLU A 53 -3.33 8.83 -16.11
CA GLU A 53 -2.69 9.60 -17.18
C GLU A 53 -2.20 8.70 -18.33
N MET A 54 -2.27 9.19 -19.57
CA MET A 54 -1.85 8.45 -20.77
C MET A 54 -0.39 7.97 -20.72
N SER A 55 0.48 8.77 -20.09
CA SER A 55 1.90 8.43 -19.91
C SER A 55 2.49 9.11 -18.67
N PHE A 56 3.44 8.44 -18.04
CA PHE A 56 4.30 8.86 -16.96
C PHE A 56 5.74 8.39 -17.27
N GLU A 57 6.69 9.32 -17.39
CA GLU A 57 8.12 9.01 -17.64
C GLU A 57 8.36 8.04 -18.83
N ASN A 58 7.58 8.22 -19.91
CA ASN A 58 7.57 7.38 -21.12
C ASN A 58 7.07 5.94 -20.91
N ASP A 59 6.32 5.70 -19.84
CA ASP A 59 5.43 4.53 -19.77
C ASP A 59 4.21 4.73 -20.69
N ALA A 60 3.40 3.69 -20.80
CA ALA A 60 2.10 3.76 -21.44
C ALA A 60 1.00 3.26 -20.50
N LEU A 61 -0.15 3.93 -20.53
CA LEU A 61 -1.40 3.37 -20.04
C LEU A 61 -1.91 2.33 -21.04
N VAL A 62 -2.03 1.09 -20.60
CA VAL A 62 -2.39 -0.07 -21.43
C VAL A 62 -3.88 -0.37 -21.36
N GLU A 63 -4.49 -0.19 -20.18
CA GLU A 63 -5.90 -0.46 -19.92
C GLU A 63 -6.42 0.47 -18.82
N GLY A 64 -7.69 0.85 -18.89
CA GLY A 64 -8.36 1.60 -17.83
C GLY A 64 -7.87 3.04 -17.72
N GLY A 65 -7.96 3.63 -16.53
CA GLY A 65 -7.60 5.04 -16.33
C GLY A 65 -8.35 5.96 -17.30
N SER A 66 -7.67 6.91 -17.94
CA SER A 66 -8.28 7.80 -18.94
C SER A 66 -8.58 7.16 -20.30
N LEU A 67 -8.28 5.87 -20.52
CA LEU A 67 -8.78 5.13 -21.69
C LEU A 67 -10.26 4.73 -21.52
N ASN A 68 -10.77 4.78 -20.28
CA ASN A 68 -12.14 4.47 -19.93
C ASN A 68 -12.71 5.60 -19.04
N GLU A 69 -13.94 5.42 -18.58
CA GLU A 69 -14.49 6.31 -17.56
C GLU A 69 -13.68 6.19 -16.27
N MET A 70 -13.20 7.32 -15.75
CA MET A 70 -12.50 7.35 -14.47
C MET A 70 -13.50 7.38 -13.32
N HIS A 71 -13.40 6.40 -12.42
CA HIS A 71 -14.21 6.33 -11.22
C HIS A 71 -13.41 5.75 -10.03
N ASN A 72 -13.99 5.72 -8.83
CA ASN A 72 -13.36 5.22 -7.60
C ASN A 72 -14.02 3.93 -7.08
N GLY A 73 -14.66 3.17 -7.98
CA GLY A 73 -15.43 1.98 -7.64
C GLY A 73 -14.59 0.70 -7.69
N THR A 74 -15.16 -0.41 -7.22
CA THR A 74 -14.52 -1.74 -7.18
C THR A 74 -14.26 -2.33 -8.57
N THR A 75 -14.87 -1.77 -9.61
CA THR A 75 -14.64 -2.13 -11.01
C THR A 75 -13.52 -1.31 -11.66
N TYR A 76 -12.85 -0.40 -10.94
CA TYR A 76 -11.79 0.42 -11.52
C TYR A 76 -10.63 -0.46 -12.00
N ARG A 77 -10.10 -0.12 -13.18
CA ARG A 77 -8.95 -0.78 -13.79
C ARG A 77 -7.92 0.27 -14.19
N GLU A 78 -6.66 -0.10 -14.05
CA GLU A 78 -5.54 0.68 -14.55
C GLU A 78 -4.34 -0.27 -14.73
N VAL A 79 -3.88 -0.42 -15.96
CA VAL A 79 -2.67 -1.19 -16.29
C VAL A 79 -1.66 -0.24 -16.89
N ARG A 80 -0.48 -0.14 -16.29
CA ARG A 80 0.62 0.71 -16.80
C ARG A 80 1.81 -0.14 -17.17
N GLN A 81 2.51 0.22 -18.24
CA GLN A 81 3.68 -0.49 -18.70
C GLN A 81 4.80 0.48 -19.06
N TYR A 82 5.94 0.32 -18.38
CA TYR A 82 7.19 0.96 -18.76
C TYR A 82 8.05 -0.09 -19.45
N ARG A 83 8.55 0.23 -20.65
CA ARG A 83 9.33 -0.70 -21.45
C ARG A 83 10.49 0.01 -22.14
N THR A 84 11.67 -0.60 -22.06
CA THR A 84 12.83 -0.26 -22.90
C THR A 84 13.34 -1.51 -23.62
N GLY A 85 14.48 -1.42 -24.32
CA GLY A 85 15.13 -2.59 -24.91
C GLY A 85 15.56 -3.66 -23.91
N HIS A 86 15.65 -3.34 -22.61
CA HIS A 86 16.16 -4.24 -21.56
C HIS A 86 15.36 -4.25 -20.26
N HIS A 87 14.32 -3.42 -20.11
CA HIS A 87 13.55 -3.39 -18.87
C HIS A 87 12.07 -3.43 -19.20
N LEU A 88 11.33 -4.26 -18.47
CA LEU A 88 9.87 -4.29 -18.52
C LEU A 88 9.34 -4.18 -17.09
N VAL A 89 8.59 -3.13 -16.81
CA VAL A 89 7.89 -2.95 -15.54
C VAL A 89 6.41 -2.76 -15.82
N ARG A 90 5.55 -3.56 -15.20
CA ARG A 90 4.10 -3.45 -15.37
C ARG A 90 3.40 -3.32 -14.03
N PHE A 91 2.44 -2.40 -13.97
CA PHE A 91 1.57 -2.20 -12.83
C PHE A 91 0.15 -2.62 -13.19
N TYR A 92 -0.52 -3.31 -12.27
CA TYR A 92 -1.95 -3.60 -12.35
C TYR A 92 -2.64 -3.10 -11.08
N PHE A 93 -3.64 -2.24 -11.25
CA PHE A 93 -4.46 -1.77 -10.13
C PHE A 93 -5.40 -2.87 -9.67
N LEU A 94 -5.28 -3.28 -8.41
CA LEU A 94 -6.19 -4.23 -7.77
C LEU A 94 -7.15 -3.49 -6.85
N THR A 95 -8.44 -3.79 -7.01
CA THR A 95 -9.47 -3.42 -6.05
C THR A 95 -9.79 -4.57 -5.10
N ARG A 96 -9.27 -5.78 -5.35
CA ARG A 96 -9.43 -6.99 -4.52
C ARG A 96 -8.24 -7.91 -4.71
N VAL A 97 -7.79 -8.56 -3.64
CA VAL A 97 -6.58 -9.40 -3.65
C VAL A 97 -6.73 -10.65 -4.51
N TYR A 98 -7.96 -11.15 -4.65
CA TYR A 98 -8.32 -12.24 -5.56
C TYR A 98 -9.68 -11.96 -6.19
N SER A 99 -9.77 -12.06 -7.51
CA SER A 99 -10.96 -11.75 -8.29
C SER A 99 -10.88 -12.33 -9.70
N THR A 100 -11.97 -12.27 -10.45
CA THR A 100 -11.99 -12.63 -11.87
C THR A 100 -11.00 -11.82 -12.70
N TYR A 101 -10.81 -10.54 -12.36
CA TYR A 101 -9.81 -9.69 -13.00
C TYR A 101 -8.38 -10.14 -12.71
N LEU A 102 -8.09 -10.54 -11.47
CA LEU A 102 -6.77 -11.10 -11.19
C LEU A 102 -6.54 -12.39 -12.00
N GLU A 103 -7.52 -13.26 -12.12
CA GLU A 103 -7.39 -14.48 -12.95
C GLU A 103 -7.10 -14.14 -14.43
N SER A 104 -7.67 -13.07 -14.98
CA SER A 104 -7.28 -12.62 -16.33
C SER A 104 -5.83 -12.14 -16.38
N VAL A 105 -5.34 -11.45 -15.34
CA VAL A 105 -3.93 -11.04 -15.23
C VAL A 105 -3.00 -12.26 -15.13
N LEU A 106 -3.39 -13.29 -14.36
CA LEU A 106 -2.64 -14.53 -14.26
C LEU A 106 -2.62 -15.30 -15.59
N SER A 107 -3.73 -15.31 -16.32
CA SER A 107 -3.79 -15.89 -17.67
C SER A 107 -2.84 -15.18 -18.65
N ASP A 108 -2.67 -13.87 -18.54
CA ASP A 108 -1.66 -13.13 -19.32
C ASP A 108 -0.25 -13.61 -19.01
N PHE A 109 0.08 -13.86 -17.74
CA PHE A 109 1.40 -14.37 -17.37
C PHE A 109 1.65 -15.78 -17.91
N GLN A 110 0.63 -16.65 -17.91
CA GLN A 110 0.73 -17.98 -18.52
C GLN A 110 1.01 -17.92 -20.02
N ARG A 111 0.38 -16.98 -20.73
CA ARG A 111 0.61 -16.76 -22.17
C ARG A 111 1.96 -16.11 -22.45
N GLY A 112 2.50 -15.38 -21.48
CA GLY A 112 3.81 -14.78 -21.52
C GLY A 112 3.81 -13.31 -21.95
N PRO A 113 4.91 -12.59 -21.66
CA PRO A 113 6.13 -13.06 -21.01
C PRO A 113 5.93 -13.36 -19.51
N GLN A 114 6.68 -14.34 -18.99
CA GLN A 114 6.68 -14.69 -17.57
C GLN A 114 7.44 -13.63 -16.75
N PRO A 115 6.90 -13.15 -15.62
CA PRO A 115 7.60 -12.20 -14.77
C PRO A 115 8.78 -12.84 -14.03
N ASP A 116 9.84 -12.07 -13.84
CA ASP A 116 10.97 -12.43 -12.97
C ASP A 116 10.69 -12.04 -11.51
N VAL A 117 9.89 -10.99 -11.29
CA VAL A 117 9.51 -10.48 -9.97
C VAL A 117 8.03 -10.10 -9.99
N VAL A 118 7.27 -10.56 -9.00
CA VAL A 118 5.89 -10.14 -8.75
C VAL A 118 5.79 -9.63 -7.32
N MET A 119 5.34 -8.39 -7.17
CA MET A 119 5.13 -7.75 -5.86
C MET A 119 3.65 -7.45 -5.68
N VAL A 120 3.08 -7.85 -4.54
CA VAL A 120 1.64 -7.76 -4.30
C VAL A 120 1.34 -7.13 -2.95
N ASN A 121 0.34 -6.23 -2.92
CA ASN A 121 -0.34 -5.77 -1.71
C ASN A 121 -1.76 -5.29 -2.08
N SER A 122 -2.76 -5.64 -1.28
CA SER A 122 -4.16 -5.25 -1.54
C SER A 122 -4.98 -4.95 -0.26
N CYS A 123 -4.36 -5.06 0.91
CA CYS A 123 -5.07 -5.09 2.22
C CYS A 123 -6.05 -3.93 2.41
N VAL A 124 -5.67 -2.70 2.05
CA VAL A 124 -6.51 -1.51 2.25
C VAL A 124 -7.81 -1.62 1.47
N TRP A 125 -7.76 -2.01 0.19
CA TRP A 125 -8.95 -2.10 -0.64
C TRP A 125 -9.87 -3.24 -0.22
N ASP A 126 -9.31 -4.41 0.08
CA ASP A 126 -10.09 -5.56 0.54
C ASP A 126 -10.83 -5.28 1.85
N LEU A 127 -10.23 -4.53 2.78
CA LEU A 127 -10.83 -4.27 4.09
C LEU A 127 -11.75 -3.05 4.14
N MET A 128 -11.70 -2.15 3.14
CA MET A 128 -12.47 -0.89 3.18
C MET A 128 -13.65 -0.83 2.21
N ARG A 129 -13.60 -1.54 1.07
CA ARG A 129 -14.45 -1.20 -0.09
C ARG A 129 -15.54 -2.21 -0.40
N TYR A 130 -15.67 -3.24 0.43
CA TYR A 130 -16.64 -4.31 0.25
C TYR A 130 -17.53 -4.41 1.48
N ASP A 131 -18.81 -4.69 1.23
CA ASP A 131 -19.86 -4.77 2.25
C ASP A 131 -19.97 -6.19 2.84
N ASP A 132 -18.95 -7.04 2.64
CA ASP A 132 -18.91 -8.43 3.08
C ASP A 132 -18.19 -8.58 4.43
N HIS A 133 -18.00 -9.83 4.90
CA HIS A 133 -17.17 -10.13 6.06
C HIS A 133 -15.70 -9.90 5.70
N HIS A 134 -15.32 -8.63 5.60
CA HIS A 134 -14.15 -8.11 4.90
C HIS A 134 -12.87 -8.86 5.26
N LEU A 135 -12.66 -9.13 6.54
CA LEU A 135 -11.47 -9.85 7.00
C LEU A 135 -11.48 -11.34 6.63
N GLU A 136 -12.57 -12.07 6.87
CA GLU A 136 -12.63 -13.51 6.58
C GLU A 136 -12.57 -13.78 5.07
N VAL A 137 -13.27 -12.98 4.27
CA VAL A 137 -13.21 -13.11 2.82
C VAL A 137 -11.82 -12.71 2.30
N TYR A 138 -11.19 -11.68 2.88
CA TYR A 138 -9.80 -11.35 2.57
C TYR A 138 -8.85 -12.51 2.87
N LYS A 139 -8.99 -13.18 4.03
CA LYS A 139 -8.20 -14.37 4.40
C LYS A 139 -8.34 -15.50 3.38
N THR A 140 -9.56 -15.83 2.96
CA THR A 140 -9.80 -16.84 1.92
C THR A 140 -9.19 -16.43 0.57
N ASN A 141 -9.36 -15.17 0.17
CA ASN A 141 -8.84 -14.68 -1.09
C ASN A 141 -7.30 -14.65 -1.13
N LEU A 142 -6.64 -14.37 0.00
CA LEU A 142 -5.18 -14.46 0.10
C LEU A 142 -4.67 -15.88 -0.17
N ASP A 143 -5.34 -16.89 0.40
CA ASP A 143 -4.94 -18.28 0.20
C ASP A 143 -5.09 -18.69 -1.28
N ASN A 144 -6.22 -18.32 -1.90
CA ASN A 144 -6.43 -18.51 -3.33
C ASN A 144 -5.36 -17.80 -4.17
N LEU A 145 -5.06 -16.52 -3.90
CA LEU A 145 -4.00 -15.78 -4.59
C LEU A 145 -2.66 -16.52 -4.50
N PHE A 146 -2.24 -16.92 -3.30
CA PHE A 146 -0.92 -17.50 -3.09
C PHE A 146 -0.78 -18.88 -3.74
N GLN A 147 -1.83 -19.70 -3.72
CA GLN A 147 -1.87 -20.96 -4.47
C GLN A 147 -1.75 -20.68 -5.98
N ARG A 148 -2.59 -19.80 -6.51
CA ARG A 148 -2.65 -19.50 -7.94
C ARG A 148 -1.37 -18.86 -8.48
N LEU A 149 -0.72 -17.98 -7.73
CA LEU A 149 0.59 -17.43 -8.10
C LEU A 149 1.64 -18.53 -8.25
N LYS A 150 1.66 -19.54 -7.37
CA LYS A 150 2.62 -20.66 -7.44
C LYS A 150 2.34 -21.63 -8.58
N GLU A 151 1.07 -21.77 -8.97
CA GLU A 151 0.66 -22.60 -10.11
C GLU A 151 0.97 -21.94 -11.45
N VAL A 152 0.81 -20.62 -11.53
CA VAL A 152 0.89 -19.85 -12.78
C VAL A 152 2.30 -19.38 -13.10
N LEU A 153 3.05 -18.95 -12.08
CA LEU A 153 4.35 -18.32 -12.27
C LEU A 153 5.47 -19.36 -12.33
N SER A 154 6.50 -19.03 -13.10
CA SER A 154 7.73 -19.81 -13.11
C SER A 154 8.27 -20.03 -11.69
N PRO A 155 8.81 -21.23 -11.36
CA PRO A 155 9.49 -21.48 -10.08
C PRO A 155 10.72 -20.59 -9.83
N GLN A 156 11.20 -19.89 -10.86
CA GLN A 156 12.28 -18.91 -10.76
C GLN A 156 11.78 -17.49 -10.46
N CYS A 157 10.48 -17.21 -10.60
CA CYS A 157 9.89 -15.91 -10.28
C CYS A 157 10.02 -15.61 -8.79
N LEU A 158 10.47 -14.41 -8.47
CA LEU A 158 10.51 -13.90 -7.10
C LEU A 158 9.16 -13.28 -6.73
N ILE A 159 8.37 -14.00 -5.93
CA ILE A 159 7.07 -13.56 -5.44
C ILE A 159 7.24 -12.90 -4.07
N ILE A 160 6.90 -11.62 -3.97
CA ILE A 160 7.04 -10.79 -2.78
C ILE A 160 5.67 -10.28 -2.35
N TRP A 161 5.22 -10.73 -1.18
CA TRP A 161 4.09 -10.16 -0.47
C TRP A 161 4.55 -8.94 0.35
N ASN A 162 4.02 -7.77 0.04
CA ASN A 162 4.28 -6.56 0.81
C ASN A 162 3.16 -6.40 1.85
N MET A 163 3.51 -6.26 3.13
CA MET A 163 2.57 -5.80 4.14
C MET A 163 2.26 -4.31 3.89
N THR A 164 1.09 -3.88 4.31
CA THR A 164 0.63 -2.49 4.13
C THR A 164 1.39 -1.57 5.06
N MET A 165 1.88 -0.44 4.54
CA MET A 165 2.45 0.63 5.36
C MET A 165 1.46 1.13 6.42
N PRO A 166 1.91 1.78 7.51
CA PRO A 166 1.01 2.29 8.55
C PRO A 166 0.12 3.42 8.03
N VAL A 167 -1.12 3.09 7.68
CA VAL A 167 -2.13 4.05 7.26
C VAL A 167 -2.93 4.55 8.45
N GLY A 168 -3.33 5.81 8.38
CA GLY A 168 -4.45 6.37 9.12
C GLY A 168 -5.60 6.60 8.16
N PHE A 169 -6.68 7.19 8.68
CA PHE A 169 -7.86 7.49 7.90
C PHE A 169 -8.52 8.73 8.47
N ARG A 170 -9.14 9.52 7.59
CA ARG A 170 -10.05 10.61 7.92
C ARG A 170 -11.47 10.15 7.70
N ASP A 171 -12.43 10.77 8.39
CA ASP A 171 -13.84 10.40 8.34
C ASP A 171 -14.41 10.40 6.90
N ASN A 172 -13.91 11.26 6.01
CA ASN A 172 -14.35 11.35 4.61
C ASN A 172 -13.73 10.31 3.66
N GLU A 173 -12.75 9.54 4.11
CA GLU A 173 -12.07 8.49 3.32
C GLU A 173 -12.51 7.09 3.70
N ILE A 174 -13.30 6.99 4.78
CA ILE A 174 -13.90 5.79 5.32
C ILE A 174 -15.33 5.72 4.75
N PRO A 175 -15.66 4.71 3.92
CA PRO A 175 -17.05 4.48 3.52
C PRO A 175 -17.96 4.37 4.74
N GLU A 176 -19.21 4.86 4.66
CA GLU A 176 -20.15 4.95 5.80
C GLU A 176 -20.39 3.61 6.51
N ASN A 177 -20.18 2.50 5.81
CA ASN A 177 -20.31 1.14 6.32
C ASN A 177 -19.02 0.52 6.85
N THR A 178 -17.90 1.25 6.86
CA THR A 178 -16.61 0.74 7.35
C THR A 178 -16.54 0.83 8.88
N VAL A 179 -16.17 -0.28 9.50
CA VAL A 179 -16.11 -0.44 10.96
C VAL A 179 -15.03 0.48 11.55
N HIS A 180 -15.30 1.08 12.71
CA HIS A 180 -14.46 2.04 13.44
C HIS A 180 -13.04 1.56 13.83
N ASN A 181 -12.60 0.35 13.44
CA ASN A 181 -11.32 -0.26 13.82
C ASN A 181 -10.38 -0.56 12.65
N LEU A 182 -10.59 0.04 11.47
CA LEU A 182 -9.82 -0.26 10.24
C LEU A 182 -8.28 -0.28 10.39
N ARG A 183 -7.68 0.54 11.28
CA ARG A 183 -6.24 0.47 11.55
C ARG A 183 -5.83 -0.86 12.22
N MET A 184 -6.66 -1.36 13.13
CA MET A 184 -6.50 -2.67 13.76
C MET A 184 -6.76 -3.78 12.76
N ASP A 185 -7.80 -3.66 11.93
CA ASP A 185 -8.10 -4.64 10.88
C ASP A 185 -6.95 -4.76 9.88
N ILE A 186 -6.30 -3.63 9.50
CA ILE A 186 -5.11 -3.65 8.65
C ILE A 186 -3.91 -4.27 9.37
N ALA A 187 -3.74 -4.02 10.67
CA ALA A 187 -2.68 -4.65 11.45
C ALA A 187 -2.89 -6.17 11.56
N GLU A 188 -4.13 -6.61 11.79
CA GLU A 188 -4.52 -8.03 11.81
C GLU A 188 -4.37 -8.67 10.43
N GLY A 189 -4.87 -8.01 9.38
CA GLY A 189 -4.73 -8.45 7.99
C GLY A 189 -3.28 -8.55 7.55
N ASN A 190 -2.43 -7.60 7.97
CA ASN A 190 -0.98 -7.66 7.76
C ASN A 190 -0.35 -8.87 8.47
N PHE A 191 -0.69 -9.08 9.75
CA PHE A 191 -0.19 -10.21 10.54
C PHE A 191 -0.59 -11.56 9.92
N PHE A 192 -1.88 -11.72 9.58
CA PHE A 192 -2.40 -12.93 8.96
C PHE A 192 -1.76 -13.18 7.60
N SER A 193 -1.75 -12.17 6.71
CA SER A 193 -1.22 -12.32 5.36
C SER A 193 0.27 -12.64 5.35
N ALA A 194 1.06 -12.07 6.25
CA ALA A 194 2.48 -12.41 6.43
C ALA A 194 2.66 -13.88 6.87
N THR A 195 1.85 -14.33 7.83
CA THR A 195 1.88 -15.72 8.32
C THR A 195 1.52 -16.71 7.21
N LEU A 196 0.48 -16.39 6.43
CA LEU A 196 0.02 -17.22 5.32
C LEU A 196 1.04 -17.22 4.16
N ALA A 197 1.65 -16.08 3.84
CA ALA A 197 2.71 -16.01 2.84
C ALA A 197 3.93 -16.88 3.23
N ASP A 198 4.34 -16.88 4.51
CA ASP A 198 5.40 -17.77 5.03
C ASP A 198 5.02 -19.26 4.93
N PHE A 199 3.74 -19.58 5.18
CA PHE A 199 3.21 -20.94 4.98
C PHE A 199 3.36 -21.38 3.52
N HIS A 200 3.03 -20.49 2.58
CA HIS A 200 3.19 -20.72 1.13
C HIS A 200 4.63 -20.64 0.61
N LYS A 201 5.60 -20.26 1.46
CA LYS A 201 7.02 -20.05 1.13
C LYS A 201 7.27 -18.88 0.18
N LEU A 202 6.43 -17.85 0.27
CA LEU A 202 6.62 -16.58 -0.43
C LEU A 202 7.52 -15.64 0.38
N ASP A 203 8.13 -14.67 -0.29
CA ASP A 203 8.89 -13.64 0.40
C ASP A 203 7.94 -12.61 1.00
N VAL A 204 8.24 -12.14 2.22
CA VAL A 204 7.44 -11.11 2.90
C VAL A 204 8.32 -9.90 3.16
N LEU A 205 7.85 -8.72 2.77
CA LEU A 205 8.42 -7.44 3.18
C LEU A 205 7.47 -6.71 4.11
N ASP A 206 7.90 -6.54 5.35
CA ASP A 206 7.15 -5.84 6.38
C ASP A 206 7.33 -4.31 6.24
N MET A 207 6.61 -3.74 5.27
CA MET A 207 6.59 -2.29 5.08
C MET A 207 5.88 -1.59 6.24
N HIS A 208 5.04 -2.28 7.02
CA HIS A 208 4.47 -1.70 8.23
C HIS A 208 5.59 -1.37 9.23
N TYR A 209 6.44 -2.36 9.53
CA TYR A 209 7.61 -2.20 10.38
C TYR A 209 8.53 -1.10 9.85
N HIS A 210 8.91 -1.13 8.57
CA HIS A 210 9.87 -0.17 8.02
C HIS A 210 9.41 1.29 8.08
N PHE A 211 8.10 1.55 8.18
CA PHE A 211 7.52 2.89 8.13
C PHE A 211 6.84 3.34 9.42
N ARG A 212 6.73 2.49 10.45
CA ARG A 212 6.10 2.82 11.76
C ARG A 212 6.67 4.07 12.44
N CYS A 213 7.95 4.35 12.26
CA CYS A 213 8.63 5.53 12.82
C CYS A 213 8.74 6.71 11.82
N ASN A 214 8.14 6.60 10.63
CA ASN A 214 8.24 7.59 9.55
C ASN A 214 6.91 8.27 9.23
N LEU A 215 5.94 8.28 10.15
CA LEU A 215 4.60 8.83 9.91
C LEU A 215 4.58 10.29 9.42
N ARG A 216 5.64 11.06 9.67
CA ARG A 216 5.82 12.43 9.13
C ARG A 216 5.94 12.49 7.60
N LEU A 217 6.31 11.37 6.95
CA LEU A 217 6.38 11.25 5.49
C LEU A 217 5.03 10.87 4.87
N ARG A 218 4.01 10.62 5.70
CA ARG A 218 2.65 10.33 5.26
C ARG A 218 1.96 11.61 4.83
N CYS A 219 1.18 11.53 3.76
CA CYS A 219 0.38 12.62 3.25
C CYS A 219 -0.73 13.00 4.24
N ARG A 220 -1.33 14.17 4.01
CA ARG A 220 -2.38 14.73 4.89
C ARG A 220 -3.63 13.84 4.96
N ASP A 221 -3.97 13.14 3.88
CA ASP A 221 -5.04 12.13 3.83
C ASP A 221 -4.85 10.98 4.82
N ALA A 222 -3.63 10.82 5.35
CA ALA A 222 -3.22 9.75 6.24
C ALA A 222 -3.18 8.35 5.60
N VAL A 223 -3.48 8.21 4.30
CA VAL A 223 -3.38 6.94 3.57
C VAL A 223 -2.14 6.93 2.68
N HIS A 224 -1.93 7.99 1.90
CA HIS A 224 -0.83 8.05 0.93
C HIS A 224 0.47 8.55 1.57
N TRP A 225 1.58 8.39 0.84
CA TRP A 225 2.91 8.74 1.30
C TRP A 225 3.63 9.63 0.30
N ASN A 226 4.54 10.46 0.79
CA ASN A 226 5.26 11.42 -0.04
C ASN A 226 6.37 10.73 -0.89
N PRO A 227 7.00 11.47 -1.82
CA PRO A 227 8.08 10.92 -2.65
C PRO A 227 9.26 10.32 -1.89
N VAL A 228 9.63 10.89 -0.74
CA VAL A 228 10.75 10.40 0.06
C VAL A 228 10.45 9.01 0.62
N ALA A 229 9.22 8.79 1.07
CA ALA A 229 8.77 7.49 1.52
C ALA A 229 8.75 6.46 0.39
N HIS A 230 8.27 6.82 -0.81
CA HIS A 230 8.29 5.89 -1.94
C HIS A 230 9.69 5.56 -2.43
N ARG A 231 10.63 6.52 -2.41
CA ARG A 231 12.05 6.21 -2.66
C ARG A 231 12.59 5.23 -1.63
N LYS A 232 12.31 5.45 -0.33
CA LYS A 232 12.70 4.49 0.73
C LYS A 232 12.12 3.11 0.46
N TYR A 233 10.85 3.03 0.06
CA TYR A 233 10.17 1.79 -0.30
C TYR A 233 10.92 1.04 -1.41
N SER A 234 11.18 1.71 -2.54
CA SER A 234 11.91 1.14 -3.67
C SER A 234 13.29 0.63 -3.25
N GLN A 235 13.99 1.35 -2.38
CA GLN A 235 15.31 0.93 -1.89
C GLN A 235 15.23 -0.34 -1.01
N ILE A 236 14.15 -0.53 -0.23
CA ILE A 236 13.93 -1.76 0.56
C ILE A 236 13.72 -2.94 -0.39
N LEU A 237 12.84 -2.73 -1.36
CA LEU A 237 12.46 -3.69 -2.38
C LEU A 237 13.67 -4.11 -3.23
N LEU A 238 14.45 -3.16 -3.74
CA LEU A 238 15.66 -3.43 -4.52
C LEU A 238 16.73 -4.14 -3.68
N THR A 239 16.85 -3.78 -2.39
CA THR A 239 17.75 -4.50 -1.46
C THR A 239 17.34 -5.95 -1.32
N HIS A 240 16.04 -6.22 -1.24
CA HIS A 240 15.51 -7.57 -1.15
C HIS A 240 15.76 -8.37 -2.43
N ILE A 241 15.46 -7.78 -3.59
CA ILE A 241 15.69 -8.39 -4.91
C ILE A 241 17.18 -8.73 -5.10
N ALA A 242 18.08 -7.78 -4.86
CA ALA A 242 19.52 -8.01 -4.98
C ALA A 242 20.00 -9.15 -4.06
N ARG A 243 19.53 -9.20 -2.82
CA ARG A 243 19.84 -10.31 -1.89
C ARG A 243 19.30 -11.64 -2.38
N ALA A 244 18.07 -11.68 -2.88
CA ALA A 244 17.44 -12.90 -3.40
C ALA A 244 18.21 -13.45 -4.61
N TRP A 245 18.79 -12.57 -5.43
CA TRP A 245 19.63 -12.95 -6.58
C TRP A 245 21.13 -13.07 -6.25
N GLY A 246 21.55 -12.81 -5.02
CA GLY A 246 22.95 -12.86 -4.61
C GLY A 246 23.83 -11.79 -5.26
N VAL A 247 23.24 -10.68 -5.71
CA VAL A 247 23.95 -9.52 -6.27
C VAL A 247 24.51 -8.69 -5.12
N GLU A 248 25.77 -8.27 -5.25
CA GLU A 248 26.40 -7.41 -4.24
C GLU A 248 25.68 -6.05 -4.21
N MET A 249 25.38 -5.59 -3.00
CA MET A 249 24.72 -4.31 -2.78
C MET A 249 25.68 -3.17 -3.13
N PRO A 250 25.21 -2.10 -3.78
CA PRO A 250 26.03 -0.91 -3.99
C PRO A 250 26.59 -0.42 -2.66
N LYS A 251 27.92 -0.36 -2.55
CA LYS A 251 28.63 0.20 -1.40
C LYS A 251 28.51 1.72 -1.49
N GLY A 252 27.43 2.26 -0.95
CA GLY A 252 27.33 3.71 -0.77
C GLY A 252 28.35 4.15 0.27
N LYS A 253 29.39 4.87 -0.15
CA LYS A 253 29.96 5.89 0.74
C LYS A 253 28.83 6.89 0.98
N MET A 254 28.31 6.97 2.20
CA MET A 254 27.69 8.24 2.62
C MET A 254 28.74 9.32 2.31
N PRO A 255 28.39 10.42 1.61
CA PRO A 255 29.34 11.51 1.47
C PRO A 255 29.79 11.92 2.87
N GLU A 256 31.07 11.70 3.19
CA GLU A 256 31.68 12.23 4.40
C GLU A 256 31.50 13.75 4.35
N GLY A 257 30.60 14.28 5.19
CA GLY A 257 30.36 15.71 5.32
C GLY A 257 28.93 16.23 5.13
N SER A 258 27.91 15.41 4.89
CA SER A 258 26.52 15.91 4.85
C SER A 258 25.74 15.62 6.14
N THR A 259 26.03 16.36 7.21
CA THR A 259 25.08 16.63 8.31
C THR A 259 24.10 17.76 7.96
N ALA A 260 24.02 18.19 6.70
CA ALA A 260 23.02 19.13 6.26
C ALA A 260 21.72 18.38 5.92
N GLU A 261 20.75 18.44 6.83
CA GLU A 261 19.35 18.36 6.43
C GLU A 261 19.10 19.34 5.25
N PRO A 262 18.25 18.99 4.27
CA PRO A 262 17.85 19.97 3.27
C PRO A 262 17.23 21.18 3.99
N PRO A 263 17.53 22.43 3.58
CA PRO A 263 16.90 23.57 4.20
C PRO A 263 15.40 23.49 3.93
N VAL A 264 14.64 23.19 4.98
CA VAL A 264 13.19 23.41 4.99
C VAL A 264 12.98 24.92 5.08
N SER A 265 13.16 25.63 3.97
CA SER A 265 12.65 27.00 3.83
C SER A 265 11.18 26.95 3.42
N VAL A 266 10.35 26.40 4.31
CA VAL A 266 8.94 26.78 4.35
C VAL A 266 8.84 27.74 5.51
N ALA A 267 8.61 29.02 5.20
CA ALA A 267 8.40 30.06 6.19
C ALA A 267 7.25 29.65 7.12
N LEU A 268 7.61 29.16 8.30
CA LEU A 268 6.71 29.05 9.44
C LEU A 268 6.36 30.47 9.86
N LYS A 269 5.13 30.90 9.57
CA LYS A 269 4.49 31.90 10.42
C LYS A 269 4.25 31.23 11.76
N THR A 270 5.14 31.48 12.71
CA THR A 270 4.99 31.08 14.10
C THR A 270 3.97 32.00 14.74
N ASP A 271 2.75 31.52 14.92
CA ASP A 271 1.87 32.12 15.93
C ASP A 271 2.39 31.69 17.32
N PRO A 272 2.61 32.62 18.26
CA PRO A 272 3.11 32.26 19.59
C PRO A 272 2.06 31.49 20.39
N CYS A 273 2.47 30.39 20.98
CA CYS A 273 1.71 29.67 22.00
C CYS A 273 1.40 30.61 23.21
N PRO A 274 0.15 30.68 23.72
CA PRO A 274 -0.17 31.57 24.83
C PRO A 274 0.54 31.17 26.13
N LYS A 275 1.28 32.12 26.71
CA LYS A 275 1.91 31.97 28.03
C LYS A 275 0.83 32.01 29.13
N LEU A 276 0.78 30.98 29.96
CA LEU A 276 0.02 30.95 31.22
C LEU A 276 0.45 32.12 32.13
N ARG A 277 -0.51 32.91 32.61
CA ARG A 277 -0.29 33.97 33.63
C ARG A 277 -0.54 33.43 35.04
N PRO A 278 0.19 33.93 36.06
CA PRO A 278 -0.01 33.55 37.46
C PRO A 278 -1.27 34.21 38.07
N PRO A 279 -1.74 33.75 39.25
CA PRO A 279 -3.04 34.13 39.81
C PRO A 279 -2.99 35.54 40.45
N ILE A 280 -4.01 36.35 40.18
CA ILE A 280 -4.22 37.65 40.82
C ILE A 280 -5.12 37.48 42.05
N GLN A 281 -4.65 37.98 43.19
CA GLN A 281 -5.37 38.09 44.46
C GLN A 281 -6.63 38.96 44.31
N LYS A 282 -7.80 38.44 44.72
CA LYS A 282 -9.04 39.23 44.83
C LYS A 282 -9.04 40.01 46.15
N ARG A 283 -9.08 41.33 46.03
CA ARG A 283 -9.32 42.30 47.11
C ARG A 283 -10.83 42.46 47.30
N GLU A 284 -11.27 42.40 48.54
CA GLU A 284 -12.66 42.60 48.97
C GLU A 284 -13.16 44.02 48.65
N ARG A 285 -14.43 44.15 48.24
CA ARG A 285 -15.25 45.29 48.63
C ARG A 285 -16.74 44.96 48.62
N CYS A 286 -17.34 45.26 49.77
CA CYS A 286 -18.75 45.14 50.14
C CYS A 286 -19.60 46.28 49.55
N GLY A 287 -20.90 46.04 49.34
CA GLY A 287 -21.92 47.09 49.34
C GLY A 287 -23.10 46.90 48.37
N GLN A 288 -24.22 46.39 48.92
CA GLN A 288 -25.64 46.73 48.64
C GLN A 288 -26.13 46.78 47.18
N GLY A 289 -27.24 46.15 46.75
CA GLY A 289 -28.31 45.40 47.39
C GLY A 289 -29.47 45.29 46.39
N VAL A 290 -30.19 44.16 46.47
CA VAL A 290 -31.63 44.01 46.17
C VAL A 290 -32.07 43.68 44.71
N LEU A 291 -32.74 42.50 44.65
CA LEU A 291 -33.73 41.93 43.71
C LEU A 291 -33.26 40.99 42.56
N CYS A 292 -33.43 39.69 42.82
CA CYS A 292 -33.61 38.57 41.86
C CYS A 292 -35.08 38.51 41.35
N PRO A 293 -35.51 37.56 40.48
CA PRO A 293 -34.77 36.48 39.80
C PRO A 293 -35.06 36.32 38.28
N GLY A 294 -34.19 35.58 37.57
CA GLY A 294 -34.53 35.09 36.23
C GLY A 294 -33.40 34.43 35.44
N TYR A 295 -33.14 33.16 35.73
CA TYR A 295 -32.60 32.10 34.85
C TYR A 295 -31.27 32.28 34.09
N PHE A 296 -30.25 31.65 34.69
CA PHE A 296 -29.11 30.90 34.13
C PHE A 296 -28.83 30.94 32.62
N THR A 297 -27.68 31.54 32.31
CA THR A 297 -26.74 31.14 31.26
C THR A 297 -25.76 30.07 31.78
N SER A 298 -25.27 29.15 30.96
CA SER A 298 -23.81 29.02 30.74
C SER A 298 -23.46 28.02 29.63
N ASP A 299 -22.64 28.51 28.72
CA ASP A 299 -21.73 27.77 27.86
C ASP A 299 -20.59 27.06 28.62
N ALA A 300 -20.04 26.05 27.94
CA ALA A 300 -18.60 25.68 27.84
C ALA A 300 -17.89 24.75 28.86
N SER A 301 -17.58 23.55 28.35
CA SER A 301 -16.21 22.99 28.16
C SER A 301 -15.56 22.17 29.31
N PRO A 302 -14.36 21.57 29.13
CA PRO A 302 -14.12 20.22 28.60
C PRO A 302 -13.36 19.35 29.62
N PHE A 303 -13.23 18.03 29.39
CA PHE A 303 -12.29 17.21 30.16
C PHE A 303 -11.42 16.33 29.27
N VAL A 304 -10.11 16.53 29.47
CA VAL A 304 -8.99 15.63 29.17
C VAL A 304 -8.87 14.67 30.34
N THR A 305 -8.66 13.37 30.11
CA THR A 305 -7.92 12.50 31.05
C THR A 305 -7.24 11.35 30.34
N ASP A 306 -6.08 11.02 30.87
CA ASP A 306 -5.10 10.00 30.51
C ASP A 306 -5.60 8.55 30.58
N SER A 307 -4.86 7.65 29.93
CA SER A 307 -4.97 6.19 30.08
C SER A 307 -4.69 5.72 31.51
N PRO A 308 -5.31 4.60 31.93
CA PRO A 308 -4.50 3.48 32.44
C PRO A 308 -4.98 2.08 32.00
N LEU A 309 -4.15 1.10 32.33
CA LEU A 309 -4.23 -0.34 32.09
C LEU A 309 -5.41 -1.06 32.80
N LEU A 310 -5.64 -2.30 32.34
CA LEU A 310 -6.24 -3.48 33.00
C LEU A 310 -7.75 -3.77 32.89
N SER A 311 -7.99 -4.95 32.30
CA SER A 311 -8.80 -6.07 32.77
C SER A 311 -10.32 -5.98 32.99
N ALA A 312 -10.95 -6.94 32.30
CA ALA A 312 -11.99 -7.85 32.76
C ALA A 312 -13.45 -7.37 32.84
N ASN A 313 -14.27 -8.12 32.09
CA ASN A 313 -15.65 -8.53 32.37
C ASN A 313 -16.68 -7.43 32.60
N ILE A 314 -17.65 -7.34 31.69
CA ILE A 314 -19.08 -7.53 31.98
C ILE A 314 -19.82 -7.74 30.65
N ALA A 315 -20.57 -8.82 30.58
CA ALA A 315 -21.79 -8.98 29.79
C ALA A 315 -22.92 -9.30 30.78
N PRO A 316 -24.21 -9.38 30.40
CA PRO A 316 -24.91 -8.78 29.26
C PRO A 316 -26.17 -7.99 29.72
N GLY A 317 -26.83 -7.25 28.82
CA GLY A 317 -28.21 -6.85 29.08
C GLY A 317 -28.82 -5.88 28.07
N TYR A 318 -29.93 -6.33 27.50
CA TYR A 318 -31.00 -5.58 26.84
C TYR A 318 -30.86 -5.23 25.34
N CYS A 319 -31.46 -6.12 24.53
CA CYS A 319 -32.14 -5.77 23.28
C CYS A 319 -33.40 -4.93 23.56
N PRO A 320 -33.79 -4.07 22.61
CA PRO A 320 -35.08 -4.31 21.93
C PRO A 320 -34.94 -4.35 20.39
N HIS A 321 -35.76 -5.20 19.77
CA HIS A 321 -35.94 -5.34 18.33
C HIS A 321 -36.60 -4.11 17.65
N PRO A 322 -36.52 -3.99 16.31
CA PRO A 322 -36.65 -2.73 15.56
C PRO A 322 -38.05 -2.53 14.94
N PRO A 323 -38.35 -1.35 14.36
CA PRO A 323 -39.34 -1.23 13.29
C PRO A 323 -38.67 -1.29 11.91
N GLY A 324 -39.32 -2.02 10.99
CA GLY A 324 -38.84 -2.41 9.66
C GLY A 324 -38.77 -1.29 8.61
N PRO A 325 -38.37 -1.64 7.37
CA PRO A 325 -38.00 -0.67 6.33
C PRO A 325 -39.22 -0.14 5.57
N PRO A 326 -39.20 1.12 5.08
CA PRO A 326 -40.21 1.60 4.15
C PRO A 326 -39.90 1.12 2.72
N GLN A 327 -40.96 0.67 2.05
CA GLN A 327 -41.00 0.22 0.67
C GLN A 327 -40.77 1.38 -0.31
N GLY A 328 -39.88 1.19 -1.30
CA GLY A 328 -39.74 2.06 -2.47
C GLY A 328 -40.38 1.41 -3.71
N PRO A 329 -40.91 2.19 -4.68
CA PRO A 329 -41.63 1.66 -5.84
C PRO A 329 -40.70 1.21 -6.98
N PRO A 330 -41.18 0.41 -7.95
CA PRO A 330 -40.34 -0.25 -8.93
C PRO A 330 -40.11 0.64 -10.16
N PHE A 331 -38.87 0.70 -10.64
CA PHE A 331 -38.59 1.11 -12.01
C PHE A 331 -37.92 -0.04 -12.76
N ALA A 332 -38.65 -0.52 -13.76
CA ALA A 332 -38.17 -1.43 -14.78
C ALA A 332 -37.20 -0.70 -15.71
N SER A 333 -36.05 -1.32 -15.98
CA SER A 333 -35.20 -0.96 -17.11
C SER A 333 -34.60 -2.25 -17.65
N ARG A 334 -35.18 -2.71 -18.76
CA ARG A 334 -34.63 -3.78 -19.59
C ARG A 334 -33.29 -3.33 -20.15
N SER A 335 -32.22 -4.07 -19.85
CA SER A 335 -30.96 -3.96 -20.56
C SER A 335 -30.58 -5.33 -21.08
N PHE A 336 -30.55 -5.43 -22.41
CA PHE A 336 -30.20 -6.60 -23.17
C PHE A 336 -28.76 -7.05 -22.86
N LEU A 337 -28.60 -8.33 -22.51
CA LEU A 337 -27.30 -8.99 -22.40
C LEU A 337 -26.70 -9.13 -23.80
N LEU A 338 -25.59 -8.45 -24.06
CA LEU A 338 -24.66 -8.82 -25.13
C LEU A 338 -23.46 -9.53 -24.48
N PRO A 339 -23.05 -10.72 -24.98
CA PRO A 339 -21.89 -11.43 -24.46
C PRO A 339 -20.60 -10.70 -24.81
N HIS A 340 -19.68 -10.64 -23.85
CA HIS A 340 -18.33 -10.08 -23.96
C HIS A 340 -17.60 -10.60 -25.21
N MET A 341 -17.21 -9.67 -26.10
CA MET A 341 -16.27 -9.94 -27.17
C MET A 341 -14.85 -10.11 -26.59
N PRO A 342 -14.08 -11.12 -27.03
CA PRO A 342 -12.67 -11.25 -26.64
C PRO A 342 -11.85 -10.10 -27.23
N LEU A 343 -11.00 -9.50 -26.39
CA LEU A 343 -10.06 -8.45 -26.80
C LEU A 343 -9.05 -8.98 -27.84
N PRO A 344 -8.61 -8.14 -28.81
CA PRO A 344 -7.63 -8.55 -29.80
C PRO A 344 -6.27 -8.88 -29.15
N PRO A 345 -5.47 -9.77 -29.75
CA PRO A 345 -4.16 -10.14 -29.21
C PRO A 345 -3.21 -8.94 -29.21
N MET A 346 -2.95 -8.41 -28.02
CA MET A 346 -1.95 -7.37 -27.78
C MET A 346 -0.55 -7.97 -28.02
N ASN A 347 0.27 -7.28 -28.82
CA ASN A 347 1.61 -7.75 -29.17
C ASN A 347 2.57 -7.57 -27.97
N PHE A 348 2.74 -8.62 -27.18
CA PHE A 348 3.51 -8.64 -25.92
C PHE A 348 4.96 -9.15 -26.06
N SER A 349 5.60 -8.98 -27.22
CA SER A 349 7.04 -9.32 -27.29
C SER A 349 7.80 -8.56 -26.20
N PRO A 350 8.53 -9.22 -25.28
CA PRO A 350 9.13 -8.55 -24.11
C PRO A 350 10.25 -7.58 -24.52
N PHE A 351 11.02 -7.90 -25.56
CA PHE A 351 12.13 -7.09 -26.06
C PHE A 351 12.15 -7.16 -27.59
N PRO A 352 12.39 -6.05 -28.31
CA PRO A 352 12.60 -6.13 -29.76
C PRO A 352 13.85 -6.99 -30.03
N HIS A 353 13.83 -7.85 -31.06
CA HIS A 353 15.05 -8.47 -31.56
C HIS A 353 16.01 -7.36 -32.02
N HIS A 354 17.16 -7.19 -31.35
CA HIS A 354 18.15 -6.20 -31.75
C HIS A 354 19.55 -6.76 -31.96
N SER A 355 20.09 -6.27 -33.09
CA SER A 355 21.46 -6.19 -33.57
C SER A 355 22.49 -5.84 -32.48
N PRO A 356 23.72 -6.39 -32.56
CA PRO A 356 24.77 -6.14 -31.57
C PRO A 356 25.29 -4.70 -31.69
N TYR A 357 24.92 -3.85 -30.73
CA TYR A 357 25.73 -2.67 -30.38
C TYR A 357 26.89 -3.13 -29.46
N PRO A 358 28.04 -2.43 -29.47
CA PRO A 358 29.28 -2.99 -28.97
C PRO A 358 29.17 -3.31 -27.48
N GLN A 359 29.49 -4.57 -27.17
CA GLN A 359 29.62 -5.10 -25.82
C GLN A 359 30.59 -4.23 -25.03
N GLU A 360 30.08 -3.29 -24.24
CA GLU A 360 30.72 -3.04 -22.96
C GLU A 360 30.46 -4.28 -22.10
N ASP A 361 31.55 -4.88 -21.64
CA ASP A 361 31.62 -6.17 -20.95
C ASP A 361 30.90 -6.13 -19.59
N TRP A 362 29.57 -6.13 -19.61
CA TRP A 362 28.71 -6.29 -18.44
C TRP A 362 28.38 -7.77 -18.19
N SER A 363 29.31 -8.68 -18.50
CA SER A 363 29.15 -10.13 -18.35
C SER A 363 29.19 -10.58 -16.87
N MET A 364 28.28 -10.07 -16.06
CA MET A 364 27.91 -10.78 -14.83
C MET A 364 27.15 -12.04 -15.26
N LYS A 365 27.88 -13.17 -15.28
CA LYS A 365 27.34 -14.52 -15.44
C LYS A 365 26.01 -14.61 -14.69
N MET A 366 24.92 -14.82 -15.43
CA MET A 366 23.61 -15.13 -14.86
C MET A 366 23.80 -16.22 -13.82
N MET A 367 23.71 -15.87 -12.53
CA MET A 367 23.69 -16.89 -11.50
C MET A 367 22.24 -17.40 -11.44
N PRO A 368 21.98 -18.68 -11.75
CA PRO A 368 20.70 -19.26 -11.40
C PRO A 368 20.46 -19.05 -9.92
N ARG A 369 19.18 -18.94 -9.53
CA ARG A 369 18.72 -18.83 -8.15
C ARG A 369 19.60 -19.71 -7.25
N ARG A 370 20.42 -19.10 -6.39
CA ARG A 370 21.00 -19.88 -5.29
C ARG A 370 19.82 -20.33 -4.45
N ALA A 371 19.78 -21.61 -4.10
CA ALA A 371 18.88 -22.06 -3.05
C ALA A 371 19.08 -21.10 -1.88
N LEU A 372 18.03 -20.35 -1.52
CA LEU A 372 18.04 -19.56 -0.30
C LEU A 372 18.44 -20.55 0.79
N LYS A 373 19.58 -20.31 1.44
CA LYS A 373 19.94 -21.06 2.65
C LYS A 373 18.67 -21.10 3.50
N PRO A 374 18.28 -22.27 4.05
CA PRO A 374 17.13 -22.33 4.95
C PRO A 374 17.29 -21.18 5.92
N ARG A 375 16.31 -20.26 5.90
CA ARG A 375 16.37 -19.03 6.68
C ARG A 375 16.61 -19.49 8.11
N GLY A 376 17.82 -19.24 8.64
CA GLY A 376 17.99 -19.19 10.08
C GLY A 376 16.89 -18.25 10.54
N GLY A 377 15.97 -18.79 11.35
CA GLY A 377 14.66 -18.19 11.58
C GLY A 377 14.75 -16.72 11.97
N TRP A 378 13.60 -16.04 11.90
CA TRP A 378 13.37 -14.65 12.32
C TRP A 378 13.37 -13.62 11.18
N THR A 379 12.18 -13.39 10.63
CA THR A 379 11.82 -12.14 9.93
C THR A 379 10.49 -11.57 10.43
N HIS A 380 10.13 -11.79 11.69
CA HIS A 380 8.96 -11.14 12.28
C HIS A 380 9.25 -10.78 13.75
N PRO A 381 9.05 -9.52 14.17
CA PRO A 381 9.31 -9.09 15.55
C PRO A 381 8.26 -9.60 16.54
N TYR A 382 7.15 -10.19 16.06
CA TYR A 382 6.14 -10.77 16.94
C TYR A 382 6.26 -12.30 16.98
N PRO A 383 6.21 -12.91 18.18
CA PRO A 383 6.17 -14.36 18.32
C PRO A 383 4.95 -14.91 17.57
N ARG A 384 5.11 -16.08 16.92
CA ARG A 384 3.95 -16.84 16.42
C ARG A 384 3.06 -17.18 17.63
N PRO A 385 1.79 -16.76 17.69
CA PRO A 385 0.86 -17.36 18.62
C PRO A 385 0.73 -18.85 18.27
N PRO A 386 0.55 -19.74 19.26
CA PRO A 386 0.25 -21.13 18.98
C PRO A 386 -0.99 -21.20 18.10
N MET A 387 -0.95 -22.01 17.04
CA MET A 387 -2.13 -22.28 16.23
C MET A 387 -3.20 -22.85 17.15
N TYR A 388 -4.27 -22.10 17.38
CA TYR A 388 -5.46 -22.64 18.02
C TYR A 388 -6.04 -23.66 17.04
N LEU A 389 -5.86 -24.95 17.36
CA LEU A 389 -6.68 -26.02 16.81
C LEU A 389 -8.15 -25.65 17.06
N PRO A 390 -9.06 -25.87 16.11
CA PRO A 390 -10.47 -25.61 16.35
C PRO A 390 -10.91 -26.50 17.52
N ARG A 391 -11.36 -25.90 18.61
CA ARG A 391 -12.17 -26.64 19.58
C ARG A 391 -13.46 -27.00 18.87
N ILE A 392 -13.57 -28.27 18.52
CA ILE A 392 -14.84 -28.92 18.23
C ILE A 392 -15.71 -28.74 19.48
N TYR A 393 -16.83 -28.04 19.32
CA TYR A 393 -18.00 -28.18 20.17
C TYR A 393 -19.17 -28.57 19.28
#